data_AF-A0A448XMP7-F1
#
_entry.id   AF-A0A448XMP7-F1
#
_cell.length_a   1.000
_cell.length_b   1.000
_cell.length_c   1.000
_cell.angle_alpha   90.00
_cell.angle_beta   90.00
_cell.angle_gamma   90.00
#
_symmetry.space_group_name_H-M   'P 1'
#
loop_
_entity.id
_entity.type
_entity.pdbx_description
1 polymer ?
#
loop_
_entity_poly.entity_id
_entity_poly.type
_entity_poly.pdbx_seq_one_letter_code
_entity_poly.pdbx_strand_id
1 'polypeptide(L)'
;MGKAHASQLINQNINEGDLSSVFDYLVHVFQAEANSKTLNQALKELDKLCPNTAMMAISSDTSSGKIICLAQVPKSVVAKGLRANEWAASVAQAMKGKAGGKETSAQAIGTQLAALDEVVELANKFAQSKLH
;
A
#
# COMPACT_ATOMS: atom_id res chain seq x y z
N MET A 1 13.46 9.02 -12.35
CA MET A 1 12.15 9.71 -12.27
C MET A 1 11.27 9.31 -11.08
N GLY A 2 11.49 8.17 -10.40
CA GLY A 2 10.61 7.71 -9.31
C GLY A 2 10.66 8.49 -7.98
N LYS A 3 11.79 9.14 -7.63
CA LYS A 3 11.93 9.89 -6.37
C LYS A 3 11.05 11.15 -6.31
N ALA A 4 10.89 11.85 -7.44
CA ALA A 4 10.22 13.14 -7.46
C ALA A 4 8.69 13.03 -7.34
N HIS A 5 8.09 11.95 -7.86
CA HIS A 5 6.63 11.83 -7.93
C HIS A 5 6.01 11.40 -6.59
N ALA A 6 6.65 10.47 -5.87
CA ALA A 6 6.23 10.12 -4.52
C ALA A 6 6.32 11.33 -3.58
N SER A 7 7.43 12.07 -3.62
CA SER A 7 7.57 13.32 -2.87
C SER A 7 6.57 14.40 -3.31
N GLN A 8 6.19 14.48 -4.59
CA GLN A 8 5.18 15.44 -5.06
C GLN A 8 3.76 15.10 -4.62
N LEU A 9 3.38 13.82 -4.60
CA LEU A 9 2.07 13.37 -4.11
C LEU A 9 1.92 13.59 -2.59
N ILE A 10 3.03 13.41 -1.86
CA ILE A 10 3.12 13.79 -0.45
C ILE A 10 3.01 15.32 -0.32
N ASN A 11 3.72 16.09 -1.15
CA ASN A 11 3.72 17.56 -1.10
C ASN A 11 2.38 18.23 -1.48
N GLN A 12 1.59 17.65 -2.38
CA GLN A 12 0.28 18.20 -2.75
C GLN A 12 -0.76 18.08 -1.62
N ASN A 13 -0.59 17.13 -0.69
CA ASN A 13 -1.43 16.95 0.49
C ASN A 13 -0.83 17.59 1.77
N ILE A 14 0.35 18.23 1.68
CA ILE A 14 1.17 18.69 2.82
C ILE A 14 0.89 20.14 3.27
N ASN A 15 0.01 20.88 2.59
CA ASN A 15 -0.21 22.29 2.94
C ASN A 15 -0.93 22.52 4.28
N GLU A 16 -1.30 21.48 5.04
CA GLU A 16 -1.83 21.63 6.40
C GLU A 16 -1.22 20.58 7.35
N GLY A 17 -0.19 21.01 8.11
CA GLY A 17 0.10 20.60 9.49
C GLY A 17 0.27 19.11 9.83
N ASP A 18 1.53 18.72 10.08
CA ASP A 18 1.94 17.60 10.96
C ASP A 18 1.46 16.18 10.59
N LEU A 19 2.23 15.51 9.72
CA LEU A 19 2.07 14.10 9.32
C LEU A 19 2.06 13.10 10.48
N SER A 20 2.56 13.47 11.67
CA SER A 20 2.66 12.54 12.80
C SER A 20 1.31 12.20 13.45
N SER A 21 0.24 12.92 13.07
CA SER A 21 -1.06 12.90 13.76
C SER A 21 -2.28 12.42 12.94
N VAL A 22 -2.19 12.14 11.63
CA VAL A 22 -3.41 12.28 10.80
C VAL A 22 -4.09 10.98 10.31
N PHE A 23 -3.41 9.85 10.09
CA PHE A 23 -4.09 8.63 9.60
C PHE A 23 -3.49 7.32 10.12
N ASP A 24 -4.34 6.39 10.60
CA ASP A 24 -3.91 5.04 11.01
C ASP A 24 -3.45 4.18 9.82
N TYR A 25 -3.91 4.48 8.60
CA TYR A 25 -3.49 3.80 7.38
C TYR A 25 -3.55 4.68 6.12
N LEU A 26 -2.81 4.29 5.07
CA LEU A 26 -2.77 4.90 3.74
C LEU A 26 -2.76 3.82 2.63
N VAL A 27 -3.56 4.02 1.59
CA VAL A 27 -3.52 3.22 0.34
C VAL A 27 -3.11 4.15 -0.80
N HIS A 28 -2.07 3.78 -1.54
CA HIS A 28 -1.52 4.63 -2.60
C HIS A 28 -1.22 3.84 -3.88
N VAL A 29 -1.61 4.41 -5.03
CA VAL A 29 -1.36 3.84 -6.36
C VAL A 29 -0.21 4.57 -7.05
N PHE A 30 0.86 3.84 -7.35
CA PHE A 30 2.01 4.32 -8.10
C PHE A 30 1.79 4.11 -9.60
N GLN A 31 1.77 5.20 -10.37
CA GLN A 31 1.51 5.20 -11.82
C GLN A 31 2.69 4.73 -12.69
N ALA A 32 3.86 4.45 -12.12
CA ALA A 32 5.13 4.35 -12.86
C ALA A 32 5.56 2.91 -13.24
N GLU A 33 4.61 1.99 -13.51
CA GLU A 33 4.90 0.56 -13.73
C GLU A 33 5.90 0.03 -12.69
N ALA A 34 5.71 0.45 -11.44
CA ALA A 34 6.70 0.28 -10.40
C ALA A 34 6.77 -1.20 -10.02
N ASN A 35 7.89 -1.84 -10.37
CA ASN A 35 8.19 -3.18 -9.90
C ASN A 35 8.32 -3.22 -8.36
N SER A 36 8.30 -4.42 -7.79
CA SER A 36 8.36 -4.62 -6.34
C SER A 36 9.56 -3.95 -5.66
N LYS A 37 10.69 -3.76 -6.35
CA LYS A 37 11.88 -3.09 -5.79
C LYS A 37 11.63 -1.60 -5.61
N THR A 38 11.04 -0.94 -6.62
CA THR A 38 10.71 0.49 -6.56
C THR A 38 9.65 0.76 -5.50
N LEU A 39 8.60 -0.06 -5.43
CA LEU A 39 7.57 0.06 -4.40
C LEU A 39 8.14 -0.12 -2.98
N ASN A 40 9.02 -1.11 -2.77
CA ASN A 40 9.69 -1.30 -1.49
C ASN A 40 10.57 -0.11 -1.08
N GLN A 41 11.21 0.57 -2.02
CA GLN A 41 11.99 1.77 -1.73
C GLN A 41 11.07 2.93 -1.33
N ALA A 42 9.98 3.16 -2.05
CA ALA A 42 9.00 4.19 -1.72
C ALA A 42 8.39 3.96 -0.34
N LEU A 43 8.01 2.72 -0.02
CA LEU A 43 7.50 2.34 1.30
C LEU A 43 8.52 2.61 2.42
N LYS A 44 9.81 2.31 2.22
CA LYS A 44 10.87 2.64 3.20
C LYS A 44 11.07 4.15 3.40
N GLU A 45 10.83 4.96 2.38
CA GLU A 45 10.91 6.42 2.50
C GLU A 45 9.68 6.95 3.26
N LEU A 46 8.50 6.43 2.96
CA LEU A 46 7.27 6.78 3.66
C LEU A 46 7.28 6.33 5.13
N ASP A 47 7.81 5.14 5.44
CA ASP A 47 7.96 4.63 6.81
C ASP A 47 8.81 5.57 7.69
N LYS A 48 9.81 6.25 7.10
CA LYS A 48 10.59 7.26 7.83
C LYS A 48 9.80 8.53 8.12
N LEU A 49 8.86 8.88 7.24
CA LEU A 49 8.04 10.09 7.37
C LEU A 49 6.84 9.86 8.30
N CYS A 50 6.24 8.67 8.24
CA CYS A 50 5.04 8.30 8.98
C CYS A 50 5.21 6.92 9.66
N PRO A 51 6.07 6.80 10.69
CA PRO A 51 6.43 5.51 11.31
C PRO A 51 5.28 4.80 12.04
N ASN A 52 4.17 5.51 12.27
CA ASN A 52 2.98 4.98 12.95
C ASN A 52 1.80 4.71 12.01
N THR A 53 1.98 4.87 10.69
CA THR A 53 0.93 4.71 9.70
C THR A 53 1.11 3.39 8.95
N ALA A 54 0.05 2.58 8.86
CA ALA A 54 0.04 1.41 7.98
C ALA A 54 -0.06 1.83 6.50
N MET A 55 0.65 1.15 5.61
CA MET A 55 0.70 1.55 4.19
C MET A 55 0.51 0.38 3.26
N MET A 56 -0.32 0.58 2.23
CA MET A 56 -0.39 -0.30 1.07
C MET A 56 -0.03 0.50 -0.19
N ALA A 57 1.02 0.05 -0.87
CA ALA A 57 1.46 0.55 -2.15
C ALA A 57 0.99 -0.39 -3.27
N ILE A 58 0.31 0.15 -4.27
CA ILE A 58 -0.25 -0.59 -5.40
C ILE A 58 0.39 -0.07 -6.69
N SER A 59 0.71 -0.96 -7.63
CA SER A 59 1.11 -0.58 -8.98
C SER A 59 0.56 -1.58 -9.98
N SER A 60 0.01 -1.07 -11.08
CA SER A 60 -0.24 -1.84 -12.30
C SER A 60 0.92 -1.63 -13.27
N ASP A 61 1.58 -2.70 -13.65
CA ASP A 61 2.64 -2.74 -14.66
C ASP A 61 2.05 -3.37 -15.93
N THR A 62 1.76 -2.52 -16.92
CA THR A 62 1.18 -2.98 -18.19
C THR A 62 2.21 -3.74 -19.02
N SER A 63 3.49 -3.40 -18.90
CA SER A 63 4.59 -4.08 -19.57
C SER A 63 4.73 -5.54 -19.13
N SER A 64 4.57 -5.84 -17.83
CA SER A 64 4.65 -7.22 -17.31
C SER A 64 3.29 -7.91 -17.17
N GLY A 65 2.18 -7.20 -17.39
CA GLY A 65 0.83 -7.72 -17.23
C GLY A 65 0.46 -8.00 -15.76
N LYS A 66 1.12 -7.32 -14.81
CA LYS A 66 0.98 -7.60 -13.38
C LYS A 66 0.48 -6.40 -12.60
N ILE A 67 -0.38 -6.67 -11.64
CA ILE A 67 -0.71 -5.75 -10.56
C ILE A 67 -0.07 -6.26 -9.27
N ILE A 68 0.61 -5.37 -8.56
CA ILE A 68 1.40 -5.67 -7.37
C ILE A 68 0.90 -4.79 -6.24
N CYS A 69 0.62 -5.42 -5.09
CA CYS A 69 0.32 -4.74 -3.83
C CYS A 69 1.42 -5.10 -2.83
N LEU A 70 2.03 -4.09 -2.19
CA LEU A 70 2.93 -4.26 -1.06
C LEU A 70 2.34 -3.58 0.16
N ALA A 71 2.23 -4.32 1.27
CA ALA A 71 1.74 -3.81 2.54
C ALA A 71 2.87 -3.76 3.56
N GLN A 72 2.98 -2.65 4.29
CA GLN A 72 3.82 -2.47 5.47
C GLN A 72 2.96 -1.95 6.61
N VAL A 73 3.03 -2.61 7.76
CA VAL A 73 2.20 -2.27 8.92
C VAL A 73 3.09 -2.19 10.16
N PRO A 74 3.15 -1.02 10.84
CA PRO A 74 3.87 -0.88 12.09
C PRO A 74 3.32 -1.83 13.16
N LYS A 75 4.18 -2.32 14.06
CA LYS A 75 3.77 -3.24 15.13
C LYS A 75 2.66 -2.66 16.02
N SER A 76 2.66 -1.34 16.23
CA SER A 76 1.61 -0.63 16.97
C SER A 76 0.25 -0.75 16.28
N VAL A 77 0.21 -0.68 14.95
CA VAL A 77 -1.02 -0.81 14.15
C VAL A 77 -1.42 -2.29 14.00
N VAL A 78 -0.46 -3.21 13.94
CA VAL A 78 -0.73 -4.66 14.07
C VAL A 78 -1.46 -4.98 15.37
N ALA A 79 -1.02 -4.39 16.48
CA ALA A 79 -1.67 -4.58 17.78
C ALA A 79 -3.10 -4.01 17.83
N LYS A 80 -3.42 -3.03 16.97
CA LYS A 80 -4.79 -2.51 16.79
C LYS A 80 -5.69 -3.42 15.95
N GLY A 81 -5.12 -4.39 15.23
CA GLY A 81 -5.87 -5.44 14.51
C GLY A 81 -5.64 -5.49 13.00
N LEU A 82 -4.96 -4.50 12.41
CA LEU A 82 -4.62 -4.53 10.99
C LEU A 82 -3.32 -5.30 10.76
N ARG A 83 -3.38 -6.45 10.09
CA ARG A 83 -2.19 -7.26 9.75
C ARG A 83 -1.90 -7.23 8.26
N ALA A 84 -0.64 -7.04 7.89
CA ALA A 84 -0.21 -6.89 6.49
C ALA A 84 -0.54 -8.12 5.64
N ASN A 85 -0.32 -9.33 6.15
CA ASN A 85 -0.62 -10.59 5.44
C ASN A 85 -2.12 -10.74 5.14
N GLU A 86 -2.98 -10.40 6.09
CA GLU A 86 -4.43 -10.45 5.91
C GLU A 86 -4.90 -9.33 4.94
N TRP A 87 -4.31 -8.15 5.05
CA TRP A 87 -4.61 -7.01 4.17
C TRP A 87 -4.20 -7.26 2.71
N ALA A 88 -3.02 -7.86 2.48
CA ALA A 88 -2.60 -8.26 1.15
C ALA A 88 -3.46 -9.41 0.60
N ALA A 89 -3.91 -10.34 1.46
CA ALA A 89 -4.79 -11.42 1.05
C ALA A 89 -6.18 -10.94 0.65
N SER A 90 -6.71 -9.87 1.27
CA SER A 90 -8.06 -9.37 0.99
C SER A 90 -8.24 -8.87 -0.45
N VAL A 91 -7.16 -8.41 -1.08
CA VAL A 91 -7.17 -7.92 -2.47
C VAL A 91 -6.77 -8.97 -3.50
N ALA A 92 -6.15 -10.08 -3.07
CA ALA A 92 -5.52 -11.04 -3.97
C ALA A 92 -6.50 -11.68 -4.95
N GLN A 93 -7.71 -12.02 -4.49
CA GLN A 93 -8.71 -12.67 -5.34
C GLN A 93 -9.19 -11.74 -6.48
N ALA A 94 -9.49 -10.47 -6.19
CA ALA A 94 -9.96 -9.49 -7.18
C ALA A 94 -8.97 -9.35 -8.34
N MET A 95 -7.67 -9.37 -8.02
CA MET A 95 -6.63 -9.29 -9.03
C MET A 95 -6.21 -10.63 -9.67
N LYS A 96 -6.95 -11.73 -9.43
CA LYS A 96 -6.59 -13.10 -9.84
C LYS A 96 -5.18 -13.51 -9.41
N GLY A 97 -4.82 -13.15 -8.19
CA GLY A 97 -3.48 -13.20 -7.66
C GLY A 97 -3.28 -14.15 -6.49
N LYS A 98 -2.07 -14.10 -5.94
CA LYS A 98 -1.67 -14.78 -4.70
C LYS A 98 -1.05 -13.78 -3.74
N ALA A 99 -1.27 -13.97 -2.45
CA ALA A 99 -0.67 -13.19 -1.38
C ALA A 99 0.28 -14.04 -0.51
N GLY A 100 1.24 -13.37 0.13
CA GLY A 100 2.12 -13.99 1.13
C GLY A 100 2.91 -12.96 1.92
N GLY A 101 3.35 -13.32 3.13
CA GLY A 101 4.12 -12.43 4.00
C GLY A 101 3.89 -12.70 5.48
N LYS A 102 4.28 -11.71 6.29
CA LYS A 102 4.16 -11.68 7.76
C LYS A 102 3.14 -10.62 8.17
N GLU A 103 2.83 -10.54 9.46
CA GLU A 103 1.89 -9.55 10.02
C GLU A 103 2.32 -8.09 9.83
N THR A 104 3.63 -7.80 9.75
CA THR A 104 4.16 -6.43 9.55
C THR A 104 4.49 -6.10 8.10
N SER A 105 4.60 -7.10 7.23
CA SER A 105 4.98 -6.89 5.83
C SER A 105 4.48 -8.03 4.95
N ALA A 106 3.76 -7.72 3.89
CA ALA A 106 3.26 -8.71 2.96
C ALA A 106 3.13 -8.16 1.55
N GLN A 107 2.88 -9.06 0.61
CA GLN A 107 2.66 -8.71 -0.78
C GLN A 107 1.56 -9.57 -1.39
N ALA A 108 0.95 -9.04 -2.44
CA ALA A 108 0.10 -9.80 -3.32
C ALA A 108 0.37 -9.42 -4.78
N ILE A 109 0.34 -10.40 -5.67
CA ILE A 109 0.62 -10.23 -7.09
C ILE A 109 -0.46 -10.93 -7.90
N GLY A 110 -1.05 -10.21 -8.86
CA GLY A 110 -2.10 -10.70 -9.75
C GLY A 110 -1.88 -10.29 -11.20
N THR A 111 -2.77 -10.74 -12.08
CA THR A 111 -2.70 -10.51 -13.53
C THR A 111 -3.91 -9.75 -14.08
N GLN A 112 -4.93 -9.48 -13.25
CA GLN A 112 -6.12 -8.73 -13.66
C GLN A 112 -5.89 -7.22 -13.48
N LEU A 113 -5.23 -6.58 -14.45
CA LEU A 113 -4.91 -5.14 -14.40
C LEU A 113 -6.16 -4.24 -14.29
N ALA A 114 -7.26 -4.63 -14.92
CA ALA A 114 -8.51 -3.88 -14.88
C ALA A 114 -9.18 -3.86 -13.49
N ALA A 115 -8.69 -4.64 -12.53
CA ALA A 115 -9.20 -4.65 -11.16
C ALA A 115 -8.56 -3.58 -10.26
N LEU A 116 -7.76 -2.64 -10.80
CA LEU A 116 -7.04 -1.65 -9.99
C LEU A 116 -7.95 -0.87 -9.04
N ASP A 117 -9.07 -0.34 -9.54
CA ASP A 117 -9.99 0.45 -8.72
C ASP A 117 -10.66 -0.41 -7.63
N GLU A 118 -11.09 -1.63 -7.98
CA GLU A 118 -11.64 -2.60 -7.03
C GLU A 118 -10.62 -2.97 -5.95
N VAL A 119 -9.35 -3.15 -6.32
CA VAL A 119 -8.25 -3.45 -5.38
C VAL A 119 -8.05 -2.30 -4.39
N VAL A 120 -8.08 -1.04 -4.86
CA VAL A 120 -7.98 0.13 -3.99
C VAL A 120 -9.16 0.21 -3.03
N GLU A 121 -10.38 -0.06 -3.51
CA GLU A 121 -11.59 -0.05 -2.70
C GLU A 121 -11.55 -1.14 -1.62
N LEU A 122 -11.20 -2.38 -1.98
CA LEU A 122 -11.07 -3.51 -1.07
C LEU A 122 -9.98 -3.28 -0.02
N ALA A 123 -8.85 -2.70 -0.42
CA ALA A 123 -7.78 -2.34 0.50
C ALA A 123 -8.27 -1.34 1.57
N ASN A 124 -8.95 -0.28 1.15
CA ASN A 124 -9.49 0.72 2.07
C ASN A 124 -10.55 0.12 3.01
N LYS A 125 -11.53 -0.61 2.46
CA LYS A 125 -12.59 -1.27 3.25
C LYS A 125 -12.01 -2.22 4.29
N PHE A 126 -11.02 -3.02 3.91
CA PHE A 126 -10.38 -3.95 4.84
C PHE A 126 -9.66 -3.21 5.96
N ALA A 127 -8.87 -2.18 5.65
CA ALA A 127 -8.14 -1.43 6.67
C ALA A 127 -9.09 -0.73 7.66
N GLN A 128 -10.16 -0.11 7.15
CA GLN A 128 -11.23 0.46 7.97
C GLN A 128 -11.82 -0.61 8.89
N SER A 129 -12.20 -1.78 8.35
CA SER A 129 -12.77 -2.92 9.10
C SER A 129 -11.96 -3.38 10.32
N LYS A 130 -10.66 -3.08 10.34
CA LYS A 130 -9.71 -3.52 11.36
C LYS A 130 -9.31 -2.45 12.36
N LEU A 131 -9.57 -1.17 12.07
CA LEU A 131 -9.07 -0.03 12.85
C LEU A 131 -10.20 0.83 13.46
N HIS A 132 -11.41 0.28 13.51
CA HIS A 132 -12.59 0.88 14.13
C HIS A 132 -12.48 1.05 15.65
#